data_AF-A0A532EGM0-F1
#
_entry.id   AF-A0A532EGM0-F1
#
_cell.length_a   1.000
_cell.length_b   1.000
_cell.length_c   1.000
_cell.angle_alpha   90.00
_cell.angle_beta   90.00
_cell.angle_gamma   90.00
#
_symmetry.space_group_name_H-M   'P 1'
#
loop_
_entity.id
_entity.type
_entity.pdbx_description
1 polymer ?
#
loop_
_entity_poly.entity_id
_entity_poly.type
_entity_poly.pdbx_seq_one_letter_code
_entity_poly.pdbx_strand_id
1 'polypeptide(L)'
;NGGTHTTGGSLNFRAEPISGRMAANPDMSKLFSSAVHGDPYTPMVRAYLGDTVVFRLLQTMTNESMVWTLSGHTYLTERYAGDANRKNSIHVGIAERYDLVVPQAGGPRLQAGDYIHFNGRSSKFSEGAWGIIRVLDKEVSDLQKLPAGYSGRNEIPKAPSVCPADAPVKSFNVSSIDFPSMKLNPKAPDAIEVDFERTIQMVNPEARIYVLDEDVATVASGVQPMPLTLRANVGDCLKVKLTNKMKQGRASFSAIGLAFDPKDSLGANVGNNPGEQTVAPGESRVYTYYADPFIGETASLVWDWGNVMTNPRNGLYGGIVIGPKGATYRDPKTGADISTKNSWVADVIVDRSIQGYEHRQNYRDVALFFQDEDNIIGTSFMPYVQNTAGLTAVNYRSEPYKFRESNGCTLGKVFQPCSVDKPESIATPLIEAHAGDPVRIHVFGASNEQNGMFSVEKHEWPIEPFMRGADQISVVEFSASETLDAFIPAAGGSFRLPGDYVWSNQRLPYAQSGQWGLMKVLPHDDQRILPLSQQAPSIKRAEVESGTPTVSRMSNPLR
;
A
#
# COMPACT_ATOMS: atom_id res chain seq x y z
N ASN A 1 -1.92 15.03 -18.06
CA ASN A 1 -2.32 13.73 -18.64
C ASN A 1 -3.84 13.45 -18.68
N GLY A 2 -4.74 14.35 -18.25
CA GLY A 2 -6.20 14.04 -18.25
C GLY A 2 -6.93 14.10 -19.60
N GLY A 3 -6.43 14.84 -20.59
CA GLY A 3 -7.16 15.08 -21.84
C GLY A 3 -8.61 15.56 -21.62
N THR A 4 -9.43 15.52 -22.65
CA THR A 4 -10.90 15.72 -22.57
C THR A 4 -11.65 14.47 -22.08
N HIS A 5 -10.91 13.44 -21.67
CA HIS A 5 -11.37 12.05 -21.66
C HIS A 5 -11.70 11.55 -20.24
N THR A 6 -10.94 11.98 -19.26
CA THR A 6 -11.22 11.78 -17.83
C THR A 6 -11.42 13.17 -17.23
N THR A 7 -12.65 13.49 -16.81
CA THR A 7 -12.98 14.80 -16.19
C THR A 7 -13.93 14.60 -15.00
N GLY A 8 -14.11 15.61 -14.15
CA GLY A 8 -15.07 15.58 -13.05
C GLY A 8 -14.45 15.52 -11.65
N GLY A 9 -13.17 15.84 -11.50
CA GLY A 9 -12.50 16.01 -10.20
C GLY A 9 -13.00 17.26 -9.47
N SER A 10 -14.14 17.15 -8.80
CA SER A 10 -14.73 18.20 -7.98
C SER A 10 -15.36 17.63 -6.72
N LEU A 11 -15.51 18.47 -5.69
CA LEU A 11 -16.17 18.16 -4.43
C LEU A 11 -17.31 19.17 -4.23
N ASN A 12 -18.55 18.69 -4.14
CA ASN A 12 -19.75 19.53 -4.01
C ASN A 12 -19.83 20.66 -5.06
N PHE A 13 -19.59 20.33 -6.34
CA PHE A 13 -19.56 21.27 -7.47
C PHE A 13 -18.48 22.37 -7.38
N ARG A 14 -17.47 22.18 -6.52
CA ARG A 14 -16.29 23.05 -6.43
C ARG A 14 -15.03 22.27 -6.73
N ALA A 15 -14.08 22.89 -7.37
CA ALA A 15 -12.78 22.31 -7.66
C ALA A 15 -11.70 23.35 -7.39
N GLU A 16 -10.51 22.88 -6.98
CA GLU A 16 -9.30 23.69 -6.87
C GLU A 16 -8.21 23.11 -7.80
N PRO A 17 -8.26 23.42 -9.11
CA PRO A 17 -7.34 22.80 -10.08
C PRO A 17 -5.89 23.16 -9.80
N ILE A 18 -5.00 22.15 -9.85
CA ILE A 18 -3.56 22.31 -9.61
C ILE A 18 -2.93 23.27 -10.63
N SER A 19 -3.40 23.26 -11.88
CA SER A 19 -2.91 24.18 -12.92
C SER A 19 -3.12 25.65 -12.58
N GLY A 20 -4.23 26.00 -11.92
CA GLY A 20 -4.51 27.37 -11.48
C GLY A 20 -3.52 27.83 -10.41
N ARG A 21 -3.22 26.96 -9.44
CA ARG A 21 -2.21 27.24 -8.42
C ARG A 21 -0.81 27.36 -9.01
N MET A 22 -0.43 26.45 -9.91
CA MET A 22 0.87 26.48 -10.59
C MET A 22 1.09 27.72 -11.45
N ALA A 23 0.02 28.28 -12.04
CA ALA A 23 0.10 29.55 -12.76
C ALA A 23 0.39 30.74 -11.83
N ALA A 24 -0.08 30.68 -10.58
CA ALA A 24 0.16 31.72 -9.57
C ALA A 24 1.52 31.57 -8.87
N ASN A 25 1.93 30.32 -8.56
CA ASN A 25 3.25 30.01 -8.02
C ASN A 25 3.73 28.65 -8.57
N PRO A 26 4.85 28.61 -9.31
CA PRO A 26 5.35 27.37 -9.92
C PRO A 26 6.08 26.43 -8.95
N ASP A 27 6.22 26.77 -7.67
CA ASP A 27 6.82 25.88 -6.67
C ASP A 27 5.84 24.76 -6.25
N MET A 28 6.04 23.57 -6.81
CA MET A 28 5.24 22.36 -6.52
C MET A 28 5.11 22.05 -5.03
N SER A 29 6.13 22.39 -4.21
CA SER A 29 6.10 22.11 -2.78
C SER A 29 5.13 23.02 -2.01
N LYS A 30 4.64 24.10 -2.64
CA LYS A 30 3.73 25.09 -2.05
C LYS A 30 2.30 24.97 -2.52
N LEU A 31 1.99 23.99 -3.38
CA LEU A 31 0.66 23.78 -3.96
C LEU A 31 -0.49 23.87 -2.96
N PHE A 32 -0.32 23.29 -1.77
CA PHE A 32 -1.40 23.19 -0.78
C PHE A 32 -1.32 24.25 0.32
N SER A 33 -0.39 25.21 0.23
CA SER A 33 -0.17 26.24 1.25
C SER A 33 -1.18 27.37 1.11
N SER A 34 -1.97 27.60 2.16
CA SER A 34 -2.90 28.73 2.21
C SER A 34 -2.19 30.07 2.37
N ALA A 35 -0.97 30.10 2.91
CA ALA A 35 -0.16 31.32 2.97
C ALA A 35 0.26 31.81 1.57
N VAL A 36 0.36 30.91 0.59
CA VAL A 36 0.74 31.23 -0.80
C VAL A 36 -0.47 31.45 -1.68
N HIS A 37 -1.48 30.57 -1.59
CA HIS A 37 -2.60 30.53 -2.52
C HIS A 37 -3.96 30.93 -1.90
N GLY A 38 -4.02 31.10 -0.58
CA GLY A 38 -5.29 31.07 0.15
C GLY A 38 -5.84 29.64 0.32
N ASP A 39 -6.87 29.53 1.17
CA ASP A 39 -7.63 28.28 1.32
C ASP A 39 -8.25 27.87 -0.04
N PRO A 40 -8.34 26.56 -0.34
CA PRO A 40 -8.88 26.09 -1.61
C PRO A 40 -10.36 26.46 -1.75
N TYR A 41 -10.82 26.58 -2.99
CA TYR A 41 -12.22 26.86 -3.29
C TYR A 41 -13.15 25.69 -2.93
N THR A 42 -12.61 24.46 -2.86
CA THR A 42 -13.33 23.29 -2.35
C THR A 42 -13.78 23.49 -0.90
N PRO A 43 -14.87 22.83 -0.47
CA PRO A 43 -15.38 23.03 0.89
C PRO A 43 -14.33 22.66 1.94
N MET A 44 -13.95 23.64 2.76
CA MET A 44 -13.09 23.41 3.92
C MET A 44 -13.93 22.89 5.09
N VAL A 45 -13.52 21.76 5.65
CA VAL A 45 -14.11 21.21 6.87
C VAL A 45 -13.38 21.81 8.06
N ARG A 46 -14.13 22.31 9.05
CA ARG A 46 -13.57 22.85 10.30
C ARG A 46 -14.12 22.08 11.48
N ALA A 47 -13.26 21.72 12.40
CA ALA A 47 -13.60 21.01 13.61
C ALA A 47 -12.68 21.48 14.74
N TYR A 48 -13.10 21.34 15.99
CA TYR A 48 -12.17 21.42 17.10
C TYR A 48 -11.61 20.05 17.42
N LEU A 49 -10.48 19.99 18.12
CA LEU A 49 -9.90 18.72 18.59
C LEU A 49 -10.95 17.87 19.30
N GLY A 50 -10.96 16.57 19.01
CA GLY A 50 -11.89 15.62 19.62
C GLY A 50 -13.29 15.57 19.00
N ASP A 51 -13.68 16.53 18.15
CA ASP A 51 -14.98 16.47 17.47
C ASP A 51 -15.11 15.19 16.64
N THR A 52 -16.25 14.51 16.76
CA THR A 52 -16.62 13.48 15.79
C THR A 52 -16.98 14.15 14.47
N VAL A 53 -16.35 13.70 13.38
CA VAL A 53 -16.61 14.18 12.03
C VAL A 53 -17.19 13.05 11.20
N VAL A 54 -18.34 13.29 10.55
CA VAL A 54 -18.97 12.30 9.67
C VAL A 54 -18.91 12.81 8.24
N PHE A 55 -18.18 12.09 7.38
CA PHE A 55 -18.16 12.35 5.94
C PHE A 55 -19.22 11.49 5.27
N ARG A 56 -20.24 12.15 4.71
CA ARG A 56 -21.25 11.50 3.88
C ARG A 56 -20.81 11.63 2.43
N LEU A 57 -20.12 10.62 1.93
CA LEU A 57 -19.66 10.56 0.56
C LEU A 57 -20.81 10.07 -0.31
N LEU A 58 -21.11 10.81 -1.37
CA LEU A 58 -22.06 10.43 -2.40
C LEU A 58 -21.42 10.73 -3.76
N GLN A 59 -21.42 9.75 -4.65
CA GLN A 59 -20.86 9.92 -5.97
C GLN A 59 -21.95 9.72 -7.03
N THR A 60 -22.48 10.82 -7.57
CA THR A 60 -23.71 10.76 -8.39
C THR A 60 -23.54 11.26 -9.82
N MET A 61 -22.51 12.06 -10.11
CA MET A 61 -22.36 12.77 -11.40
C MET A 61 -20.99 12.53 -12.05
N THR A 62 -20.38 11.37 -11.80
CA THR A 62 -19.09 10.99 -12.39
C THR A 62 -19.27 9.78 -13.30
N ASN A 63 -18.46 9.71 -14.36
CA ASN A 63 -18.42 8.58 -15.30
C ASN A 63 -17.41 7.51 -14.89
N GLU A 64 -16.72 7.72 -13.77
CA GLU A 64 -15.66 6.86 -13.25
C GLU A 64 -15.76 6.81 -11.72
N SER A 65 -15.18 5.77 -11.12
CA SER A 65 -14.96 5.67 -9.69
C SER A 65 -13.93 6.70 -9.19
N MET A 66 -14.04 7.05 -7.92
CA MET A 66 -13.10 7.93 -7.23
C MET A 66 -12.49 7.19 -6.05
N VAL A 67 -11.43 7.76 -5.50
CA VAL A 67 -10.89 7.35 -4.21
C VAL A 67 -11.02 8.53 -3.27
N TRP A 68 -11.45 8.30 -2.05
CA TRP A 68 -11.43 9.32 -1.01
C TRP A 68 -10.37 8.98 0.03
N THR A 69 -9.33 9.80 0.10
CA THR A 69 -8.22 9.62 1.05
C THR A 69 -8.16 10.76 2.02
N LEU A 70 -7.98 10.42 3.30
CA LEU A 70 -7.90 11.35 4.42
C LEU A 70 -6.57 11.16 5.15
N SER A 71 -5.83 12.25 5.36
CA SER A 71 -4.58 12.21 6.12
C SER A 71 -4.80 12.26 7.63
N GLY A 72 -4.00 11.49 8.38
CA GLY A 72 -3.91 11.53 9.84
C GLY A 72 -5.14 11.02 10.60
N HIS A 73 -6.17 10.57 9.90
CA HIS A 73 -7.40 10.05 10.47
C HIS A 73 -7.77 8.73 9.81
N THR A 74 -8.53 7.91 10.54
CA THR A 74 -9.05 6.64 10.06
C THR A 74 -10.53 6.53 10.39
N TYR A 75 -11.23 5.72 9.61
CA TYR A 75 -12.62 5.33 9.81
C TYR A 75 -12.73 3.81 9.68
N LEU A 76 -13.81 3.25 10.23
CA LEU A 76 -14.15 1.85 10.01
C LEU A 76 -14.76 1.69 8.62
N THR A 77 -14.39 0.63 7.90
CA THR A 77 -15.03 0.23 6.64
C THR A 77 -16.50 -0.10 6.87
N GLU A 78 -16.79 -0.88 7.93
CA GLU A 78 -18.14 -1.15 8.41
C GLU A 78 -18.45 -0.36 9.67
N ARG A 79 -19.13 0.79 9.53
CA ARG A 79 -19.27 1.80 10.60
C ARG A 79 -19.89 1.30 11.92
N TYR A 80 -20.68 0.22 11.87
CA TYR A 80 -21.38 -0.33 13.04
C TYR A 80 -20.74 -1.59 13.61
N ALA A 81 -19.69 -2.09 12.98
CA ALA A 81 -18.93 -3.23 13.47
C ALA A 81 -17.60 -2.74 14.05
N GLY A 82 -17.48 -2.76 15.38
CA GLY A 82 -16.34 -2.18 16.10
C GLY A 82 -15.00 -2.90 15.85
N ASP A 83 -15.06 -4.11 15.32
CA ASP A 83 -13.95 -4.97 14.90
C ASP A 83 -13.72 -4.96 13.39
N ALA A 84 -14.41 -4.09 12.63
CA ALA A 84 -14.14 -3.89 11.22
C ALA A 84 -12.77 -3.24 10.99
N ASN A 85 -12.29 -3.38 9.76
CA ASN A 85 -11.02 -2.83 9.34
C ASN A 85 -11.02 -1.30 9.43
N ARG A 86 -9.89 -0.74 9.89
CA ARG A 86 -9.67 0.70 9.93
C ARG A 86 -8.87 1.12 8.70
N LYS A 87 -9.44 2.05 7.93
CA LYS A 87 -8.80 2.61 6.73
C LYS A 87 -8.81 4.13 6.78
N ASN A 88 -7.95 4.73 5.97
CA ASN A 88 -7.92 6.16 5.72
C ASN A 88 -8.20 6.50 4.24
N SER A 89 -8.29 5.48 3.39
CA SER A 89 -8.64 5.58 1.98
C SER A 89 -9.70 4.54 1.61
N ILE A 90 -10.65 4.94 0.76
CA ILE A 90 -11.71 4.07 0.27
C ILE A 90 -12.11 4.48 -1.16
N HIS A 91 -12.26 3.51 -2.05
CA HIS A 91 -12.89 3.73 -3.34
C HIS A 91 -14.39 4.01 -3.18
N VAL A 92 -14.92 4.84 -4.07
CA VAL A 92 -16.34 5.15 -4.17
C VAL A 92 -16.75 5.00 -5.64
N GLY A 93 -17.66 4.06 -5.89
CA GLY A 93 -18.24 3.77 -7.19
C GLY A 93 -19.32 4.76 -7.61
N ILE A 94 -19.83 4.59 -8.84
CA ILE A 94 -20.92 5.41 -9.36
C ILE A 94 -22.21 5.06 -8.62
N ALA A 95 -22.93 6.10 -8.18
CA ALA A 95 -24.14 6.02 -7.36
C ALA A 95 -23.96 5.36 -5.98
N GLU A 96 -22.72 5.20 -5.52
CA GLU A 96 -22.44 4.71 -4.17
C GLU A 96 -22.51 5.81 -3.11
N ARG A 97 -22.73 5.37 -1.88
CA ARG A 97 -22.72 6.22 -0.70
C ARG A 97 -22.00 5.53 0.45
N TYR A 98 -21.12 6.29 1.11
CA TYR A 98 -20.51 5.90 2.38
C TYR A 98 -20.77 6.95 3.46
N ASP A 99 -21.05 6.49 4.67
CA ASP A 99 -21.10 7.34 5.87
C ASP A 99 -19.86 7.03 6.73
N LEU A 100 -18.75 7.71 6.45
CA LEU A 100 -17.47 7.49 7.11
C LEU A 100 -17.39 8.28 8.41
N VAL A 101 -17.20 7.59 9.53
CA VAL A 101 -17.15 8.20 10.86
C VAL A 101 -15.71 8.32 11.32
N VAL A 102 -15.21 9.54 11.39
CA VAL A 102 -13.96 9.89 12.07
C VAL A 102 -14.31 10.19 13.54
N PRO A 103 -13.85 9.36 14.49
CA PRO A 103 -14.35 9.44 15.86
C PRO A 103 -13.88 10.70 16.57
N GLN A 104 -12.69 11.20 16.23
CA GLN A 104 -12.09 12.40 16.81
C GLN A 104 -11.24 13.15 15.78
N ALA A 105 -11.51 14.43 15.61
CA ALA A 105 -10.69 15.35 14.83
C ALA A 105 -9.32 15.54 15.49
N GLY A 106 -8.27 15.59 14.67
CA GLY A 106 -6.87 15.54 15.08
C GLY A 106 -6.30 14.12 15.17
N GLY A 107 -7.04 13.12 14.70
CA GLY A 107 -6.62 11.72 14.67
C GLY A 107 -6.49 11.09 16.07
N PRO A 108 -5.95 9.87 16.19
CA PRO A 108 -5.82 9.15 17.46
C PRO A 108 -4.98 9.89 18.51
N ARG A 109 -4.12 10.83 18.07
CA ARG A 109 -3.24 11.63 18.93
C ARG A 109 -3.72 13.06 19.15
N LEU A 110 -4.92 13.44 18.70
CA LEU A 110 -5.50 14.77 18.93
C LEU A 110 -4.56 15.93 18.54
N GLN A 111 -3.92 15.86 17.37
CA GLN A 111 -3.01 16.91 16.90
C GLN A 111 -3.78 17.96 16.08
N ALA A 112 -3.71 19.22 16.49
CA ALA A 112 -4.36 20.33 15.79
C ALA A 112 -3.50 20.85 14.64
N GLY A 113 -4.15 21.29 13.56
CA GLY A 113 -3.53 21.78 12.34
C GLY A 113 -4.40 21.48 11.12
N ASP A 114 -3.85 21.75 9.94
CA ASP A 114 -4.52 21.53 8.67
C ASP A 114 -4.11 20.17 8.09
N TYR A 115 -5.09 19.30 7.91
CA TYR A 115 -4.95 18.00 7.24
C TYR A 115 -5.47 18.13 5.82
N ILE A 116 -5.00 17.25 4.93
CA ILE A 116 -5.51 17.17 3.57
C ILE A 116 -6.42 15.95 3.40
N HIS A 117 -7.48 16.13 2.62
CA HIS A 117 -8.19 15.04 1.96
C HIS A 117 -8.11 15.23 0.45
N PHE A 118 -8.04 14.15 -0.30
CA PHE A 118 -7.80 14.21 -1.74
C PHE A 118 -8.29 12.95 -2.43
N ASN A 119 -8.44 13.05 -3.75
CA ASN A 119 -8.65 11.89 -4.60
C ASN A 119 -7.34 11.21 -4.92
N GLY A 120 -7.23 9.91 -4.62
CA GLY A 120 -6.02 9.14 -4.89
C GLY A 120 -5.63 9.09 -6.37
N ARG A 121 -6.59 9.14 -7.29
CA ARG A 121 -6.33 9.13 -8.73
C ARG A 121 -5.71 10.46 -9.17
N SER A 122 -4.53 10.41 -9.76
CA SER A 122 -3.72 11.58 -10.10
C SER A 122 -4.44 12.60 -11.00
N SER A 123 -5.19 12.14 -12.00
CA SER A 123 -6.03 13.00 -12.84
C SER A 123 -7.08 13.78 -12.04
N LYS A 124 -7.88 13.09 -11.21
CA LYS A 124 -8.92 13.73 -10.38
C LYS A 124 -8.33 14.64 -9.31
N PHE A 125 -7.19 14.25 -8.74
CA PHE A 125 -6.45 15.12 -7.83
C PHE A 125 -6.04 16.41 -8.53
N SER A 126 -5.42 16.29 -9.72
CA SER A 126 -4.99 17.42 -10.54
C SER A 126 -6.12 18.36 -10.94
N GLU A 127 -7.30 17.81 -11.23
CA GLU A 127 -8.50 18.55 -11.61
C GLU A 127 -9.09 19.36 -10.46
N GLY A 128 -8.77 19.00 -9.22
CA GLY A 128 -9.14 19.76 -8.03
C GLY A 128 -10.01 19.03 -7.03
N ALA A 129 -10.09 17.69 -7.08
CA ALA A 129 -10.78 16.88 -6.07
C ALA A 129 -9.95 16.70 -4.80
N TRP A 130 -9.66 17.80 -4.10
CA TRP A 130 -8.94 17.82 -2.83
C TRP A 130 -9.40 19.00 -1.97
N GLY A 131 -9.12 18.95 -0.68
CA GLY A 131 -9.45 20.03 0.25
C GLY A 131 -8.78 19.88 1.60
N ILE A 132 -9.11 20.80 2.51
CA ILE A 132 -8.48 20.91 3.83
C ILE A 132 -9.50 20.59 4.92
N ILE A 133 -9.05 19.81 5.92
CA ILE A 133 -9.69 19.71 7.22
C ILE A 133 -8.85 20.51 8.21
N ARG A 134 -9.41 21.61 8.70
CA ARG A 134 -8.78 22.48 9.68
C ARG A 134 -9.25 22.12 11.08
N VAL A 135 -8.34 21.57 11.87
CA VAL A 135 -8.60 21.16 13.25
C VAL A 135 -8.03 22.18 14.22
N LEU A 136 -8.90 22.79 15.02
CA LEU A 136 -8.58 23.88 15.93
C LEU A 136 -8.46 23.39 17.38
N ASP A 137 -7.46 23.87 18.10
CA ASP A 137 -7.27 23.62 19.55
C ASP A 137 -7.82 24.74 20.43
N LYS A 138 -8.39 25.80 19.82
CA LYS A 138 -8.94 26.97 20.50
C LYS A 138 -10.20 27.44 19.82
N GLU A 139 -11.15 27.91 20.64
CA GLU A 139 -12.39 28.51 20.17
C GLU A 139 -12.16 29.73 19.28
N VAL A 140 -13.00 29.83 18.26
CA VAL A 140 -13.04 30.95 17.32
C VAL A 140 -14.48 31.43 17.17
N SER A 141 -14.66 32.72 16.88
CA SER A 141 -15.98 33.37 16.88
C SER A 141 -16.94 32.86 15.79
N ASP A 142 -16.40 32.21 14.76
CA ASP A 142 -17.12 31.79 13.56
C ASP A 142 -17.30 30.27 13.43
N LEU A 143 -16.99 29.50 14.48
CA LEU A 143 -17.25 28.06 14.56
C LEU A 143 -17.93 27.70 15.88
N GLN A 144 -19.18 27.25 15.79
CA GLN A 144 -19.96 26.83 16.95
C GLN A 144 -19.47 25.48 17.49
N LYS A 145 -19.60 25.28 18.80
CA LYS A 145 -19.30 24.00 19.45
C LYS A 145 -20.38 22.97 19.16
N LEU A 146 -20.03 21.68 19.12
CA LEU A 146 -21.02 20.62 19.04
C LEU A 146 -21.81 20.50 20.37
N PRO A 147 -23.16 20.35 20.33
CA PRO A 147 -24.02 20.32 21.53
C PRO A 147 -23.73 19.22 22.57
N ALA A 148 -23.10 18.11 22.18
CA ALA A 148 -22.72 17.01 23.06
C ALA A 148 -21.22 17.02 23.46
N GLY A 149 -20.47 18.03 23.00
CA GLY A 149 -19.06 18.23 23.30
C GLY A 149 -18.09 17.28 22.59
N TYR A 150 -16.82 17.68 22.62
CA TYR A 150 -15.68 17.03 21.99
C TYR A 150 -15.24 15.70 22.64
N SER A 151 -15.72 15.45 23.87
CA SER A 151 -15.24 14.39 24.77
C SER A 151 -16.31 13.96 25.78
N GLY A 152 -17.58 14.34 25.54
CA GLY A 152 -18.67 14.26 26.54
C GLY A 152 -18.53 15.24 27.71
N ARG A 153 -17.45 16.05 27.77
CA ARG A 153 -17.18 17.06 28.82
C ARG A 153 -17.32 18.51 28.34
N ASN A 154 -17.71 18.74 27.09
CA ASN A 154 -17.79 20.07 26.46
C ASN A 154 -16.49 20.90 26.49
N GLU A 155 -15.33 20.25 26.63
CA GLU A 155 -14.00 20.88 26.63
C GLU A 155 -13.16 20.39 25.45
N ILE A 156 -12.44 21.31 24.81
CA ILE A 156 -11.45 20.97 23.77
C ILE A 156 -10.31 20.21 24.48
N PRO A 157 -10.05 18.94 24.11
CA PRO A 157 -9.04 18.15 24.79
C PRO A 157 -7.63 18.67 24.49
N LYS A 158 -6.73 18.49 25.45
CA LYS A 158 -5.32 18.79 25.27
C LYS A 158 -4.65 17.68 24.45
N ALA A 159 -3.94 18.07 23.40
CA ALA A 159 -3.12 17.15 22.61
C ALA A 159 -2.01 16.50 23.47
N PRO A 160 -1.91 15.16 23.53
CA PRO A 160 -0.71 14.49 24.01
C PRO A 160 0.45 14.67 23.01
N SER A 161 1.65 14.21 23.36
CA SER A 161 2.71 14.04 22.36
C SER A 161 2.29 12.99 21.32
N VAL A 162 2.75 13.15 20.07
CA VAL A 162 2.52 12.17 18.99
C VAL A 162 2.94 10.78 19.45
N CYS A 163 4.20 10.64 19.87
CA CYS A 163 4.69 9.43 20.51
C CYS A 163 4.62 9.54 22.04
N PRO A 164 4.04 8.55 22.75
CA PRO A 164 4.23 8.40 24.19
C PRO A 164 5.72 8.33 24.57
N ALA A 165 6.05 8.74 25.80
CA ALA A 165 7.45 8.80 26.27
C ALA A 165 8.10 7.41 26.41
N ASP A 166 7.30 6.38 26.65
CA ASP A 166 7.69 4.98 26.82
C ASP A 166 7.57 4.15 25.52
N ALA A 167 7.10 4.76 24.42
CA ALA A 167 6.99 4.09 23.14
C ALA A 167 8.39 3.69 22.61
N PRO A 168 8.61 2.41 22.23
CA PRO A 168 9.86 2.01 21.59
C PRO A 168 10.13 2.83 20.33
N VAL A 169 11.36 3.31 20.16
CA VAL A 169 11.72 4.17 19.02
C VAL A 169 12.44 3.35 17.95
N LYS A 170 11.88 3.31 16.74
CA LYS A 170 12.55 2.81 15.53
C LYS A 170 13.03 3.97 14.67
N SER A 171 14.32 3.97 14.35
CA SER A 171 14.93 5.03 13.54
C SER A 171 15.36 4.48 12.18
N PHE A 172 15.03 5.20 11.12
CA PHE A 172 15.39 4.85 9.74
C PHE A 172 16.05 6.05 9.07
N ASN A 173 17.19 5.80 8.41
CA ASN A 173 17.84 6.79 7.54
C ASN A 173 17.50 6.44 6.10
N VAL A 174 16.75 7.31 5.44
CA VAL A 174 16.20 7.11 4.09
C VAL A 174 16.75 8.20 3.18
N SER A 175 17.19 7.81 1.99
CA SER A 175 17.57 8.73 0.92
C SER A 175 16.52 8.70 -0.18
N SER A 176 16.12 9.87 -0.69
CA SER A 176 15.50 9.98 -2.01
C SER A 176 16.59 10.19 -3.05
N ILE A 177 16.65 9.34 -4.07
CA ILE A 177 17.67 9.39 -5.13
C ILE A 177 17.02 9.38 -6.52
N ASP A 178 17.71 9.99 -7.49
CA ASP A 178 17.41 9.76 -8.90
C ASP A 178 17.87 8.35 -9.29
N PHE A 179 17.03 7.62 -10.02
CA PHE A 179 17.33 6.31 -10.59
C PHE A 179 16.89 6.28 -12.07
N PRO A 180 17.52 7.13 -12.92
CA PRO A 180 17.06 7.32 -14.29
C PRO A 180 17.19 6.03 -15.10
N SER A 181 16.32 5.88 -16.10
CA SER A 181 16.30 4.73 -17.02
C SER A 181 16.04 3.38 -16.32
N MET A 182 15.24 3.40 -15.26
CA MET A 182 14.76 2.17 -14.60
C MET A 182 14.08 1.26 -15.62
N LYS A 183 14.68 0.10 -15.90
CA LYS A 183 14.06 -0.93 -16.73
C LYS A 183 13.12 -1.77 -15.88
N LEU A 184 11.84 -1.82 -16.22
CA LEU A 184 10.84 -2.65 -15.55
C LEU A 184 11.04 -4.14 -15.86
N ASN A 185 11.60 -4.45 -17.03
CA ASN A 185 12.03 -5.80 -17.38
C ASN A 185 13.29 -5.69 -18.23
N PRO A 186 14.47 -6.06 -17.70
CA PRO A 186 15.74 -5.98 -18.44
C PRO A 186 15.77 -6.79 -19.74
N LYS A 187 14.85 -7.76 -19.89
CA LYS A 187 14.78 -8.67 -21.04
C LYS A 187 13.81 -8.19 -22.13
N ALA A 188 12.92 -7.26 -21.80
CA ALA A 188 11.93 -6.74 -22.73
C ALA A 188 12.50 -5.56 -23.54
N PRO A 189 11.97 -5.28 -24.74
CA PRO A 189 12.24 -4.02 -25.43
C PRO A 189 11.74 -2.84 -24.59
N ASP A 190 12.33 -1.66 -24.80
CA ASP A 190 12.04 -0.46 -23.99
C ASP A 190 10.57 0.01 -24.12
N ALA A 191 9.90 -0.34 -25.23
CA ALA A 191 8.48 -0.14 -25.44
C ALA A 191 7.86 -1.31 -26.23
N ILE A 192 6.58 -1.61 -25.98
CA ILE A 192 5.82 -2.66 -26.65
C ILE A 192 4.53 -2.07 -27.22
N GLU A 193 4.36 -2.13 -28.54
CA GLU A 193 3.14 -1.63 -29.20
C GLU A 193 1.94 -2.51 -28.88
N VAL A 194 0.85 -1.88 -28.40
CA VAL A 194 -0.37 -2.59 -28.02
C VAL A 194 -1.49 -2.43 -29.03
N ASP A 195 -1.84 -1.19 -29.38
CA ASP A 195 -2.95 -0.85 -30.27
C ASP A 195 -2.87 0.64 -30.66
N PHE A 196 -3.28 1.02 -31.87
CA PHE A 196 -3.35 2.41 -32.38
C PHE A 196 -2.17 3.31 -31.95
N GLU A 197 -0.92 2.89 -32.21
CA GLU A 197 0.32 3.62 -31.84
C GLU A 197 0.55 3.80 -30.32
N ARG A 198 -0.31 3.21 -29.48
CA ARG A 198 -0.13 3.18 -28.02
C ARG A 198 0.89 2.10 -27.66
N THR A 199 1.72 2.41 -26.68
CA THR A 199 2.82 1.53 -26.25
C THR A 199 2.82 1.35 -24.74
N ILE A 200 3.05 0.11 -24.29
CA ILE A 200 3.49 -0.15 -22.91
C ILE A 200 4.93 0.36 -22.80
N GLN A 201 5.20 1.18 -21.80
CA GLN A 201 6.52 1.72 -21.52
C GLN A 201 7.22 0.81 -20.51
N MET A 202 8.35 0.22 -20.92
CA MET A 202 9.14 -0.69 -20.08
C MET A 202 10.34 0.00 -19.43
N VAL A 203 10.53 1.29 -19.70
CA VAL A 203 11.57 2.13 -19.10
C VAL A 203 10.93 3.35 -18.47
N ASN A 204 11.29 3.63 -17.22
CA ASN A 204 11.00 4.91 -16.59
C ASN A 204 12.25 5.80 -16.62
N PRO A 205 12.36 6.76 -17.56
CA PRO A 205 13.55 7.59 -17.71
C PRO A 205 13.74 8.57 -16.55
N GLU A 206 12.65 8.96 -15.89
CA GLU A 206 12.65 9.96 -14.81
C GLU A 206 12.49 9.31 -13.42
N ALA A 207 12.82 8.02 -13.31
CA ALA A 207 12.60 7.28 -12.09
C ALA A 207 13.32 7.91 -10.88
N ARG A 208 12.61 7.94 -9.76
CA ARG A 208 13.07 8.44 -8.45
C ARG A 208 12.61 7.43 -7.41
N ILE A 209 13.44 7.11 -6.43
CA ILE A 209 13.14 6.05 -5.46
C ILE A 209 13.58 6.44 -4.06
N TYR A 210 12.89 5.87 -3.07
CA TYR A 210 13.38 5.83 -1.69
C TYR A 210 14.24 4.59 -1.49
N VAL A 211 15.37 4.77 -0.83
CA VAL A 211 16.28 3.69 -0.42
C VAL A 211 16.75 3.95 1.00
N LEU A 212 17.16 2.91 1.74
CA LEU A 212 17.90 3.16 2.98
C LEU A 212 19.26 3.77 2.64
N ASP A 213 19.75 4.67 3.51
CA ASP A 213 21.03 5.36 3.31
C ASP A 213 22.19 4.38 3.10
N GLU A 214 22.16 3.24 3.80
CA GLU A 214 23.16 2.17 3.70
C GLU A 214 23.13 1.43 2.34
N ASP A 215 21.99 1.45 1.64
CA ASP A 215 21.79 0.72 0.38
C ASP A 215 22.08 1.58 -0.87
N VAL A 216 22.31 2.90 -0.71
CA VAL A 216 22.53 3.83 -1.82
C VAL A 216 23.66 3.36 -2.75
N ALA A 217 24.78 2.91 -2.19
CA ALA A 217 25.92 2.44 -2.97
C ALA A 217 25.60 1.14 -3.74
N THR A 218 24.87 0.21 -3.13
CA THR A 218 24.43 -1.06 -3.74
C THR A 218 23.46 -0.82 -4.90
N VAL A 219 22.53 0.12 -4.73
CA VAL A 219 21.61 0.50 -5.81
C VAL A 219 22.35 1.20 -6.95
N ALA A 220 23.32 2.07 -6.62
CA ALA A 220 24.16 2.73 -7.63
C ALA A 220 25.04 1.75 -8.42
N SER A 221 25.37 0.56 -7.87
CA SER A 221 26.11 -0.48 -8.59
C SER A 221 25.26 -1.30 -9.58
N GLY A 222 23.98 -0.97 -9.75
CA GLY A 222 23.09 -1.58 -10.74
C GLY A 222 22.17 -2.69 -10.22
N VAL A 223 22.05 -2.86 -8.90
CA VAL A 223 21.03 -3.76 -8.32
C VAL A 223 19.65 -3.15 -8.54
N GLN A 224 18.74 -3.91 -9.15
CA GLN A 224 17.35 -3.46 -9.34
C GLN A 224 16.65 -3.34 -7.98
N PRO A 225 16.28 -2.13 -7.55
CA PRO A 225 15.71 -1.92 -6.23
C PRO A 225 14.27 -2.46 -6.12
N MET A 226 13.80 -2.60 -4.88
CA MET A 226 12.38 -2.73 -4.53
C MET A 226 11.92 -1.41 -3.90
N PRO A 227 10.62 -1.05 -4.00
CA PRO A 227 10.09 0.08 -3.26
C PRO A 227 10.38 -0.07 -1.76
N LEU A 228 10.67 1.06 -1.11
CA LEU A 228 11.01 1.06 0.32
C LEU A 228 9.87 0.45 1.13
N THR A 229 10.15 -0.61 1.87
CA THR A 229 9.19 -1.26 2.78
C THR A 229 9.80 -1.30 4.18
N LEU A 230 9.34 -0.39 5.04
CA LEU A 230 9.76 -0.32 6.44
C LEU A 230 8.78 -1.10 7.33
N ARG A 231 9.26 -1.63 8.45
CA ARG A 231 8.43 -2.38 9.41
C ARG A 231 8.53 -1.83 10.82
N ALA A 232 7.36 -1.65 11.43
CA ALA A 232 7.22 -1.28 12.83
C ALA A 232 6.10 -2.09 13.48
N ASN A 233 6.06 -2.09 14.80
CA ASN A 233 5.03 -2.79 15.56
C ASN A 233 4.00 -1.80 16.09
N VAL A 234 2.79 -2.29 16.38
CA VAL A 234 1.81 -1.51 17.15
C VAL A 234 2.44 -1.01 18.46
N GLY A 235 2.40 0.30 18.67
CA GLY A 235 3.00 1.00 19.79
C GLY A 235 4.42 1.54 19.55
N ASP A 236 5.02 1.30 18.40
CA ASP A 236 6.33 1.87 18.05
C ASP A 236 6.18 3.35 17.62
N CYS A 237 7.14 4.17 18.05
CA CYS A 237 7.40 5.50 17.52
C CYS A 237 8.46 5.40 16.42
N LEU A 238 8.15 5.88 15.22
CA LEU A 238 9.07 5.89 14.09
C LEU A 238 9.69 7.27 13.90
N LYS A 239 11.01 7.32 13.76
CA LYS A 239 11.76 8.50 13.34
C LYS A 239 12.42 8.22 11.99
N VAL A 240 11.91 8.83 10.94
CA VAL A 240 12.45 8.67 9.59
C VAL A 240 13.24 9.92 9.22
N LYS A 241 14.57 9.81 9.20
CA LYS A 241 15.43 10.86 8.66
C LYS A 241 15.48 10.71 7.15
N LEU A 242 14.80 11.60 6.43
CA LEU A 242 14.92 11.71 4.97
C LEU A 242 16.08 12.63 4.63
N THR A 243 17.00 12.18 3.79
CA THR A 243 18.00 13.00 3.12
C THR A 243 17.67 13.08 1.63
N ASN A 244 17.48 14.27 1.09
CA ASN A 244 17.19 14.43 -0.33
C ASN A 244 18.49 14.47 -1.14
N LYS A 245 18.80 13.37 -1.83
CA LYS A 245 19.99 13.23 -2.71
C LYS A 245 19.63 13.32 -4.19
N MET A 246 18.40 13.71 -4.54
CA MET A 246 18.03 13.99 -5.92
C MET A 246 18.73 15.28 -6.40
N LYS A 247 18.98 15.37 -7.71
CA LYS A 247 19.67 16.52 -8.32
C LYS A 247 18.84 17.80 -8.25
N GLN A 248 17.52 17.69 -8.40
CA GLN A 248 16.60 18.82 -8.48
C GLN A 248 15.27 18.48 -7.83
N GLY A 249 14.54 19.52 -7.45
CA GLY A 249 13.22 19.39 -6.83
C GLY A 249 13.31 18.98 -5.36
N ARG A 250 12.25 19.32 -4.63
CA ARG A 250 12.13 18.95 -3.23
C ARG A 250 11.59 17.52 -3.13
N ALA A 251 11.93 16.84 -2.05
CA ALA A 251 11.33 15.56 -1.68
C ALA A 251 10.65 15.67 -0.32
N SER A 252 9.79 14.75 0.04
CA SER A 252 9.33 14.58 1.42
C SER A 252 9.08 13.10 1.70
N PHE A 253 8.59 12.79 2.88
CA PHE A 253 8.21 11.44 3.26
C PHE A 253 6.91 11.55 4.04
N SER A 254 5.79 11.14 3.44
CA SER A 254 4.45 11.29 4.03
C SER A 254 3.77 9.93 4.21
N ALA A 255 3.65 9.48 5.46
CA ALA A 255 2.93 8.25 5.84
C ALA A 255 1.56 8.61 6.42
N ILE A 256 0.64 9.01 5.54
CA ILE A 256 -0.64 9.63 5.92
C ILE A 256 -1.61 8.71 6.68
N GLY A 257 -1.40 7.39 6.65
CA GLY A 257 -2.20 6.40 7.36
C GLY A 257 -1.77 6.19 8.83
N LEU A 258 -0.65 6.78 9.26
CA LEU A 258 -0.18 6.73 10.64
C LEU A 258 -0.56 7.99 11.41
N ALA A 259 -0.35 7.96 12.73
CA ALA A 259 -0.50 9.16 13.54
C ALA A 259 0.75 10.06 13.45
N PHE A 260 0.54 11.36 13.26
CA PHE A 260 1.60 12.38 13.19
C PHE A 260 1.06 13.75 13.63
N ASP A 261 1.94 14.72 13.86
CA ASP A 261 1.55 16.14 13.98
C ASP A 261 1.52 16.77 12.58
N PRO A 262 0.37 17.24 12.07
CA PRO A 262 0.27 17.81 10.73
C PRO A 262 1.14 19.06 10.54
N LYS A 263 1.51 19.75 11.61
CA LYS A 263 2.36 20.96 11.56
C LYS A 263 3.84 20.63 11.41
N ASP A 264 4.25 19.38 11.61
CA ASP A 264 5.66 18.98 11.63
C ASP A 264 5.97 17.81 10.70
N SER A 265 5.12 16.79 10.67
CA SER A 265 5.43 15.49 10.09
C SER A 265 4.39 14.99 9.07
N LEU A 266 3.56 15.89 8.51
CA LEU A 266 2.71 15.56 7.36
C LEU A 266 3.54 15.32 6.10
N GLY A 267 4.68 16.01 5.96
CA GLY A 267 5.51 15.93 4.75
C GLY A 267 4.99 16.76 3.59
N ALA A 268 3.97 17.60 3.81
CA ALA A 268 3.40 18.50 2.82
C ALA A 268 3.12 19.87 3.45
N ASN A 269 3.29 20.95 2.68
CA ASN A 269 2.96 22.30 3.13
C ASN A 269 1.45 22.55 2.91
N VAL A 270 0.62 22.12 3.87
CA VAL A 270 -0.84 22.16 3.77
C VAL A 270 -1.42 23.28 4.64
N GLY A 271 -2.30 24.07 4.03
CA GLY A 271 -3.07 25.08 4.72
C GLY A 271 -2.20 26.14 5.39
N ASN A 272 -2.52 26.41 6.66
CA ASN A 272 -1.83 27.34 7.54
C ASN A 272 -0.78 26.65 8.43
N ASN A 273 -0.45 25.38 8.18
CA ASN A 273 0.62 24.72 8.93
C ASN A 273 1.94 25.48 8.73
N PRO A 274 2.71 25.73 9.81
CA PRO A 274 3.90 26.54 9.74
C PRO A 274 5.06 25.81 9.08
N GLY A 275 6.01 26.60 8.55
CA GLY A 275 7.31 26.11 8.13
C GLY A 275 7.32 25.36 6.80
N GLU A 276 8.47 24.75 6.52
CA GLU A 276 8.72 23.95 5.33
C GLU A 276 8.88 22.49 5.74
N GLN A 277 7.97 21.63 5.27
CA GLN A 277 7.95 20.20 5.58
C GLN A 277 8.58 19.33 4.49
N THR A 278 8.86 19.87 3.31
CA THR A 278 9.58 19.19 2.23
C THR A 278 11.08 19.53 2.31
N VAL A 279 11.93 18.69 1.75
CA VAL A 279 13.40 18.70 1.88
C VAL A 279 14.03 19.13 0.56
N ALA A 280 14.80 20.22 0.58
CA ALA A 280 15.55 20.68 -0.58
C ALA A 280 16.66 19.69 -0.97
N PRO A 281 17.14 19.69 -2.23
CA PRO A 281 18.32 18.93 -2.61
C PRO A 281 19.50 19.17 -1.66
N GLY A 282 20.13 18.09 -1.18
CA GLY A 282 21.25 18.11 -0.24
C GLY A 282 20.87 18.23 1.24
N GLU A 283 19.62 18.59 1.55
CA GLU A 283 19.15 18.79 2.92
C GLU A 283 18.60 17.50 3.56
N SER A 284 18.32 17.56 4.86
CA SER A 284 17.68 16.45 5.59
C SER A 284 16.63 16.93 6.57
N ARG A 285 15.61 16.09 6.81
CA ARG A 285 14.57 16.31 7.82
C ARG A 285 14.21 14.99 8.50
N VAL A 286 13.82 15.06 9.78
CA VAL A 286 13.25 13.91 10.50
C VAL A 286 11.73 14.05 10.53
N TYR A 287 11.04 13.00 10.10
CA TYR A 287 9.59 12.83 10.24
C TYR A 287 9.30 11.87 11.39
N THR A 288 8.30 12.20 12.21
CA THR A 288 7.90 11.41 13.38
C THR A 288 6.50 10.86 13.17
N TYR A 289 6.37 9.53 13.22
CA TYR A 289 5.11 8.81 13.13
C TYR A 289 4.90 7.92 14.35
N TYR A 290 3.65 7.66 14.70
CA TYR A 290 3.31 6.71 15.76
C TYR A 290 2.36 5.66 15.24
N ALA A 291 2.72 4.40 15.45
CA ALA A 291 1.89 3.24 15.16
C ALA A 291 0.86 3.05 16.27
N ASP A 292 -0.12 3.96 16.32
CA ASP A 292 -1.06 4.05 17.45
C ASP A 292 -1.88 2.76 17.62
N PRO A 293 -1.94 2.16 18.83
CA PRO A 293 -2.79 1.02 19.12
C PRO A 293 -4.28 1.19 18.75
N PHE A 294 -4.77 2.43 18.68
CA PHE A 294 -6.10 2.76 18.19
C PHE A 294 -6.30 2.35 16.72
N ILE A 295 -5.27 2.52 15.89
CA ILE A 295 -5.28 2.11 14.47
C ILE A 295 -5.07 0.59 14.38
N GLY A 296 -4.16 0.05 15.18
CA GLY A 296 -3.83 -1.37 15.20
C GLY A 296 -2.87 -1.78 14.09
N GLU A 297 -2.93 -3.05 13.69
CA GLU A 297 -2.12 -3.60 12.60
C GLU A 297 -2.63 -3.11 11.25
N THR A 298 -1.77 -2.47 10.48
CA THR A 298 -2.16 -1.79 9.24
C THR A 298 -0.95 -1.63 8.31
N ALA A 299 -1.16 -1.03 7.15
CA ALA A 299 -0.10 -0.56 6.28
C ALA A 299 -0.38 0.90 5.88
N SER A 300 0.64 1.74 5.87
CA SER A 300 0.55 3.09 5.33
C SER A 300 1.39 3.20 4.08
N LEU A 301 0.78 3.61 2.98
CA LEU A 301 1.50 4.08 1.80
C LEU A 301 2.33 5.31 2.19
N VAL A 302 3.52 5.41 1.62
CA VAL A 302 4.40 6.57 1.71
C VAL A 302 4.46 7.23 0.35
N TRP A 303 4.12 8.52 0.30
CA TRP A 303 4.25 9.33 -0.90
C TRP A 303 5.20 10.50 -0.70
N ASP A 304 5.82 10.89 -1.82
CA ASP A 304 6.45 12.18 -1.95
C ASP A 304 5.41 13.28 -2.16
N TRP A 305 5.53 14.34 -1.36
CA TRP A 305 4.76 15.57 -1.50
C TRP A 305 5.63 16.80 -1.81
N GLY A 306 6.94 16.60 -2.04
CA GLY A 306 7.79 17.63 -2.63
C GLY A 306 7.37 17.96 -4.07
N ASN A 307 6.89 16.95 -4.81
CA ASN A 307 6.14 17.08 -6.05
C ASN A 307 5.19 15.87 -6.21
N VAL A 308 4.06 15.93 -5.49
CA VAL A 308 3.06 14.84 -5.47
C VAL A 308 2.46 14.52 -6.84
N MET A 309 2.51 15.46 -7.78
CA MET A 309 1.89 15.29 -9.10
C MET A 309 2.67 14.35 -10.02
N THR A 310 3.98 14.23 -9.84
CA THR A 310 4.83 13.42 -10.74
C THR A 310 5.75 12.46 -10.01
N ASN A 311 6.19 12.77 -8.79
CA ASN A 311 7.16 11.93 -8.08
C ASN A 311 6.61 10.54 -7.74
N PRO A 312 5.37 10.36 -7.24
CA PRO A 312 4.76 9.04 -7.07
C PRO A 312 4.69 8.26 -8.40
N ARG A 313 4.23 8.88 -9.50
CA ARG A 313 4.26 8.27 -10.84
C ARG A 313 5.67 7.82 -11.23
N ASN A 314 6.67 8.61 -10.89
CA ASN A 314 8.08 8.33 -11.18
C ASN A 314 8.71 7.32 -10.21
N GLY A 315 7.95 6.75 -9.27
CA GLY A 315 8.41 5.67 -8.40
C GLY A 315 8.76 6.12 -6.99
N LEU A 316 8.68 7.41 -6.65
CA LEU A 316 9.06 7.92 -5.33
C LEU A 316 7.93 7.70 -4.33
N TYR A 317 7.69 6.42 -4.05
CA TYR A 317 6.73 5.88 -3.10
C TYR A 317 7.36 4.73 -2.31
N GLY A 318 6.74 4.36 -1.20
CA GLY A 318 7.12 3.22 -0.38
C GLY A 318 5.97 2.85 0.56
N GLY A 319 6.24 2.03 1.57
CA GLY A 319 5.25 1.62 2.55
C GLY A 319 5.86 1.44 3.94
N ILE A 320 5.03 1.67 4.96
CA ILE A 320 5.31 1.26 6.33
C ILE A 320 4.27 0.21 6.72
N VAL A 321 4.73 -1.00 7.00
CA VAL A 321 3.90 -2.11 7.49
C VAL A 321 3.96 -2.13 9.02
N ILE A 322 2.78 -2.11 9.66
CA ILE A 322 2.61 -2.17 11.10
C ILE A 322 2.17 -3.58 11.49
N GLY A 323 3.09 -4.35 12.06
CA GLY A 323 2.84 -5.69 12.58
C GLY A 323 2.40 -5.72 14.05
N PRO A 324 2.18 -6.92 14.60
CA PRO A 324 1.79 -7.12 15.99
C PRO A 324 2.77 -6.47 16.97
N LYS A 325 2.27 -6.04 18.13
CA LYS A 325 3.12 -5.51 19.21
C LYS A 325 4.24 -6.51 19.53
N GLY A 326 5.48 -6.02 19.64
CA GLY A 326 6.64 -6.84 20.01
C GLY A 326 7.09 -7.87 18.98
N ALA A 327 6.49 -7.93 17.78
CA ALA A 327 6.91 -8.88 16.75
C ALA A 327 8.35 -8.60 16.26
N THR A 328 9.03 -9.66 15.84
CA THR A 328 10.34 -9.59 15.17
C THR A 328 10.22 -10.02 13.72
N TYR A 329 11.06 -9.45 12.87
CA TYR A 329 11.02 -9.68 11.43
C TYR A 329 12.31 -10.33 10.97
N ARG A 330 12.19 -11.44 10.24
CA ARG A 330 13.37 -12.10 9.65
C ARG A 330 13.19 -12.36 8.17
N ASP A 331 14.31 -12.39 7.46
CA ASP A 331 14.36 -12.79 6.06
C ASP A 331 13.95 -14.27 5.93
N PRO A 332 12.97 -14.61 5.08
CA PRO A 332 12.48 -15.99 4.95
C PRO A 332 13.53 -17.00 4.50
N LYS A 333 14.60 -16.57 3.81
CA LYS A 333 15.62 -17.47 3.24
C LYS A 333 16.79 -17.69 4.20
N THR A 334 17.27 -16.59 4.77
CA THR A 334 18.51 -16.56 5.56
C THR A 334 18.25 -16.57 7.06
N GLY A 335 17.04 -16.18 7.49
CA GLY A 335 16.70 -16.01 8.90
C GLY A 335 17.33 -14.77 9.55
N ALA A 336 18.01 -13.92 8.78
CA ALA A 336 18.59 -12.69 9.27
C ALA A 336 17.51 -11.71 9.75
N ASP A 337 17.77 -10.97 10.82
CA ASP A 337 16.89 -9.90 11.27
C ASP A 337 16.84 -8.78 10.23
N ILE A 338 15.63 -8.44 9.78
CA ILE A 338 15.36 -7.40 8.79
C ILE A 338 14.46 -6.29 9.35
N SER A 339 14.31 -6.21 10.67
CA SER A 339 13.44 -5.23 11.34
C SER A 339 13.79 -3.78 11.01
N THR A 340 15.04 -3.51 10.61
CA THR A 340 15.52 -2.19 10.18
C THR A 340 15.98 -2.14 8.71
N LYS A 341 15.67 -3.17 7.92
CA LYS A 341 16.12 -3.32 6.52
C LYS A 341 14.98 -3.07 5.55
N ASN A 342 15.33 -2.70 4.31
CA ASN A 342 14.36 -2.59 3.22
C ASN A 342 14.10 -3.98 2.63
N SER A 343 12.92 -4.54 2.88
CA SER A 343 12.53 -5.80 2.26
C SER A 343 11.04 -5.82 1.96
N TRP A 344 10.66 -6.23 0.76
CA TRP A 344 9.26 -6.43 0.40
C TRP A 344 8.70 -7.77 0.96
N VAL A 345 9.56 -8.67 1.46
CA VAL A 345 9.18 -9.95 2.09
C VAL A 345 9.75 -10.09 3.50
N ALA A 346 8.98 -10.66 4.42
CA ALA A 346 9.44 -10.98 5.76
C ALA A 346 8.68 -12.18 6.34
N ASP A 347 9.31 -12.88 7.28
CA ASP A 347 8.58 -13.66 8.27
C ASP A 347 8.26 -12.75 9.45
N VAL A 348 7.01 -12.75 9.90
CA VAL A 348 6.59 -12.07 11.13
C VAL A 348 6.51 -13.11 12.23
N ILE A 349 7.41 -12.99 13.20
CA ILE A 349 7.45 -13.85 14.37
C ILE A 349 6.75 -13.12 15.52
N VAL A 350 5.59 -13.63 15.91
CA VAL A 350 4.74 -13.02 16.94
C VAL A 350 5.29 -13.34 18.31
N ASP A 351 5.42 -12.32 19.16
CA ASP A 351 5.76 -12.51 20.57
C ASP A 351 4.55 -13.04 21.34
N ARG A 352 4.54 -14.34 21.60
CA ARG A 352 3.48 -15.04 22.32
C ARG A 352 3.54 -14.86 23.84
N SER A 353 4.53 -14.13 24.36
CA SER A 353 4.57 -13.75 25.78
C SER A 353 3.65 -12.58 26.12
N ILE A 354 3.21 -11.83 25.09
CA ILE A 354 2.27 -10.72 25.24
C ILE A 354 0.86 -11.27 25.44
N GLN A 355 0.16 -10.75 26.46
CA GLN A 355 -1.21 -11.13 26.77
C GLN A 355 -2.13 -10.96 25.56
N GLY A 356 -2.86 -12.03 25.21
CA GLY A 356 -3.75 -12.08 24.04
C GLY A 356 -3.11 -12.59 22.75
N TYR A 357 -1.78 -12.80 22.72
CA TYR A 357 -1.05 -13.30 21.55
C TYR A 357 -0.68 -14.79 21.65
N GLU A 358 -1.08 -15.48 22.71
CA GLU A 358 -0.65 -16.84 23.06
C GLU A 358 -0.93 -17.85 21.93
N HIS A 359 -2.01 -17.63 21.17
CA HIS A 359 -2.45 -18.49 20.08
C HIS A 359 -2.25 -17.89 18.69
N ARG A 360 -1.61 -16.72 18.59
CA ARG A 360 -1.37 -16.09 17.29
C ARG A 360 -0.30 -16.84 16.51
N GLN A 361 -0.56 -17.00 15.22
CA GLN A 361 0.33 -17.66 14.29
C GLN A 361 1.39 -16.67 13.77
N ASN A 362 2.59 -17.17 13.56
CA ASN A 362 3.56 -16.50 12.69
C ASN A 362 3.02 -16.53 11.26
N TYR A 363 3.41 -15.57 10.44
CA TYR A 363 2.93 -15.47 9.06
C TYR A 363 4.02 -14.93 8.13
N ARG A 364 3.90 -15.23 6.84
CA ARG A 364 4.68 -14.61 5.78
C ARG A 364 4.05 -13.27 5.42
N ASP A 365 4.88 -12.25 5.25
CA ASP A 365 4.47 -10.87 5.04
C ASP A 365 5.06 -10.39 3.72
N VAL A 366 4.22 -9.83 2.85
CA VAL A 366 4.56 -9.47 1.47
C VAL A 366 4.02 -8.09 1.15
N ALA A 367 4.82 -7.23 0.51
CA ALA A 367 4.39 -5.92 0.01
C ALA A 367 4.44 -5.85 -1.52
N LEU A 368 3.30 -5.55 -2.14
CA LEU A 368 3.13 -5.34 -3.58
C LEU A 368 2.64 -3.91 -3.84
N PHE A 369 3.37 -3.16 -4.66
CA PHE A 369 3.16 -1.77 -5.03
C PHE A 369 2.79 -1.72 -6.51
N PHE A 370 1.50 -1.53 -6.77
CA PHE A 370 0.95 -1.45 -8.12
C PHE A 370 1.05 -0.01 -8.62
N GLN A 371 1.40 0.13 -9.89
CA GLN A 371 1.38 1.43 -10.57
C GLN A 371 0.84 1.30 -12.00
N ASP A 372 0.08 2.30 -12.42
CA ASP A 372 -0.31 2.52 -13.81
C ASP A 372 -0.53 4.02 -14.07
N GLU A 373 -0.33 4.44 -15.32
CA GLU A 373 -0.56 5.82 -15.74
C GLU A 373 -1.61 5.94 -16.86
N ASP A 374 -2.27 4.85 -17.22
CA ASP A 374 -3.22 4.84 -18.32
C ASP A 374 -4.57 5.37 -17.82
N ASN A 375 -4.85 6.63 -18.08
CA ASN A 375 -6.15 7.23 -17.75
C ASN A 375 -7.24 6.93 -18.80
N ILE A 376 -6.88 6.41 -19.98
CA ILE A 376 -7.82 6.21 -21.11
C ILE A 376 -8.42 4.79 -21.10
N ILE A 377 -7.72 3.80 -20.56
CA ILE A 377 -8.21 2.42 -20.56
C ILE A 377 -9.54 2.26 -19.81
N GLY A 378 -10.52 1.64 -20.48
CA GLY A 378 -11.83 1.35 -19.90
C GLY A 378 -12.80 2.55 -19.86
N THR A 379 -12.50 3.64 -20.55
CA THR A 379 -13.41 4.77 -20.68
C THR A 379 -14.53 4.49 -21.71
N SER A 380 -15.63 5.23 -21.60
CA SER A 380 -16.84 5.03 -22.40
C SER A 380 -16.90 5.85 -23.70
N PHE A 381 -15.75 6.26 -24.27
CA PHE A 381 -15.69 7.03 -25.52
C PHE A 381 -14.92 6.27 -26.62
N MET A 382 -15.24 6.58 -27.88
CA MET A 382 -14.56 6.00 -29.04
C MET A 382 -13.19 6.67 -29.28
N PRO A 383 -12.15 5.91 -29.68
CA PRO A 383 -12.13 4.45 -29.79
C PRO A 383 -12.07 3.77 -28.41
N TYR A 384 -12.84 2.68 -28.23
CA TYR A 384 -12.78 1.90 -27.00
C TYR A 384 -11.47 1.14 -26.92
N VAL A 385 -10.53 1.66 -26.13
CA VAL A 385 -9.21 1.05 -26.00
C VAL A 385 -9.29 -0.20 -25.14
N GLN A 386 -8.71 -1.29 -25.61
CA GLN A 386 -8.76 -2.61 -24.94
C GLN A 386 -7.45 -2.98 -24.22
N ASN A 387 -6.34 -2.32 -24.57
CA ASN A 387 -5.03 -2.61 -24.03
C ASN A 387 -4.48 -1.41 -23.24
N THR A 388 -3.88 -1.68 -22.08
CA THR A 388 -3.19 -0.66 -21.28
C THR A 388 -1.93 -0.16 -22.01
N ALA A 389 -1.63 1.13 -21.88
CA ALA A 389 -0.43 1.78 -22.38
C ALA A 389 0.27 2.59 -21.28
N GLY A 390 1.44 3.14 -21.58
CA GLY A 390 2.26 3.85 -20.61
C GLY A 390 2.95 2.91 -19.62
N LEU A 391 3.46 3.50 -18.54
CA LEU A 391 4.13 2.81 -17.44
C LEU A 391 3.11 2.00 -16.64
N THR A 392 3.28 0.67 -16.64
CA THR A 392 2.45 -0.26 -15.86
C THR A 392 3.36 -1.26 -15.18
N ALA A 393 3.34 -1.33 -13.85
CA ALA A 393 4.28 -2.16 -13.09
C ALA A 393 3.75 -2.61 -11.74
N VAL A 394 4.44 -3.59 -11.14
CA VAL A 394 4.37 -3.96 -9.74
C VAL A 394 5.79 -4.01 -9.17
N ASN A 395 6.07 -3.29 -8.08
CA ASN A 395 7.40 -3.20 -7.45
C ASN A 395 8.52 -2.88 -8.45
N TYR A 396 8.33 -1.85 -9.28
CA TYR A 396 9.29 -1.46 -10.33
C TYR A 396 9.58 -2.57 -11.36
N ARG A 397 8.66 -3.53 -11.54
CA ARG A 397 8.79 -4.66 -12.47
C ARG A 397 7.54 -4.84 -13.31
N SER A 398 7.69 -5.39 -14.50
CA SER A 398 6.55 -5.75 -15.36
C SER A 398 6.85 -6.99 -16.19
N GLU A 399 5.85 -7.83 -16.40
CA GLU A 399 5.97 -9.07 -17.18
C GLU A 399 4.89 -9.18 -18.28
N PRO A 400 4.93 -8.34 -19.34
CA PRO A 400 3.84 -8.27 -20.33
C PRO A 400 3.65 -9.55 -21.14
N TYR A 401 2.41 -9.89 -21.49
CA TYR A 401 2.10 -11.09 -22.27
C TYR A 401 2.68 -11.01 -23.68
N LYS A 402 2.54 -9.86 -24.36
CA LYS A 402 3.10 -9.67 -25.71
C LYS A 402 4.61 -9.92 -25.76
N PHE A 403 5.35 -9.52 -24.71
CA PHE A 403 6.77 -9.84 -24.58
C PHE A 403 6.97 -11.36 -24.49
N ARG A 404 6.21 -12.05 -23.65
CA ARG A 404 6.31 -13.51 -23.50
C ARG A 404 5.93 -14.27 -24.78
N GLU A 405 4.88 -13.83 -25.48
CA GLU A 405 4.46 -14.40 -26.77
C GLU A 405 5.56 -14.26 -27.82
N SER A 406 6.20 -13.08 -27.90
CA SER A 406 7.34 -12.87 -28.80
C SER A 406 8.56 -13.76 -28.47
N ASN A 407 8.62 -14.30 -27.25
CA ASN A 407 9.62 -15.27 -26.80
C ASN A 407 9.13 -16.73 -26.83
N GLY A 408 8.02 -17.01 -27.52
CA GLY A 408 7.56 -18.38 -27.80
C GLY A 408 6.53 -18.94 -26.82
N CYS A 409 6.05 -18.17 -25.84
CA CYS A 409 4.88 -18.58 -25.04
C CYS A 409 3.61 -18.57 -25.91
N THR A 410 2.71 -19.54 -25.69
CA THR A 410 1.31 -19.43 -26.13
C THR A 410 0.47 -18.83 -25.00
N LEU A 411 -0.66 -18.18 -25.32
CA LEU A 411 -1.55 -17.59 -24.30
C LEU A 411 -2.00 -18.60 -23.24
N GLY A 412 -2.31 -19.85 -23.64
CA GLY A 412 -2.68 -20.92 -22.71
C GLY A 412 -1.55 -21.38 -21.77
N LYS A 413 -0.31 -20.96 -22.02
CA LYS A 413 0.87 -21.24 -21.19
C LYS A 413 1.58 -19.97 -20.75
N VAL A 414 0.92 -18.81 -20.80
CA VAL A 414 1.59 -17.52 -20.55
C VAL A 414 2.18 -17.41 -19.14
N PHE A 415 1.59 -18.09 -18.16
CA PHE A 415 2.08 -18.11 -16.77
C PHE A 415 3.14 -19.19 -16.51
N GLN A 416 3.41 -20.06 -17.48
CA GLN A 416 4.46 -21.08 -17.41
C GLN A 416 5.74 -20.55 -18.07
N PRO A 417 6.92 -21.09 -17.75
CA PRO A 417 8.15 -20.75 -18.48
C PRO A 417 7.96 -20.92 -19.99
N CYS A 418 8.34 -19.91 -20.80
CA CYS A 418 8.17 -19.98 -22.26
C CYS A 418 9.06 -21.04 -22.93
N SER A 419 10.19 -21.36 -22.30
CA SER A 419 11.05 -22.48 -22.68
C SER A 419 11.09 -23.49 -21.53
N VAL A 420 10.79 -24.75 -21.83
CA VAL A 420 10.85 -25.86 -20.85
C VAL A 420 12.31 -26.26 -20.60
N ASP A 421 13.16 -26.20 -21.62
CA ASP A 421 14.56 -26.63 -21.54
C ASP A 421 15.45 -25.62 -20.78
N LYS A 422 15.06 -24.34 -20.78
CA LYS A 422 15.73 -23.25 -20.06
C LYS A 422 14.68 -22.33 -19.41
N PRO A 423 14.08 -22.75 -18.28
CA PRO A 423 13.03 -21.99 -17.65
C PRO A 423 13.59 -20.69 -17.09
N GLU A 424 13.19 -19.58 -17.68
CA GLU A 424 13.54 -18.25 -17.19
C GLU A 424 12.63 -17.80 -16.05
N SER A 425 13.21 -17.11 -15.06
CA SER A 425 12.41 -16.41 -14.05
C SER A 425 11.67 -15.22 -14.66
N ILE A 426 10.43 -15.02 -14.21
CA ILE A 426 9.67 -13.79 -14.43
C ILE A 426 10.37 -12.60 -13.76
N ALA A 427 10.14 -11.40 -14.29
CA ALA A 427 10.68 -10.17 -13.72
C ALA A 427 9.91 -9.74 -12.46
N THR A 428 8.61 -9.99 -12.39
CA THR A 428 7.73 -9.58 -11.28
C THR A 428 7.95 -10.40 -10.01
N PRO A 429 7.49 -9.89 -8.84
CA PRO A 429 7.73 -10.53 -7.56
C PRO A 429 7.27 -12.00 -7.47
N LEU A 430 8.12 -12.83 -6.85
CA LEU A 430 7.88 -14.24 -6.60
C LEU A 430 7.63 -14.48 -5.11
N ILE A 431 6.39 -14.76 -4.73
CA ILE A 431 6.02 -15.05 -3.35
C ILE A 431 6.33 -16.52 -3.07
N GLU A 432 7.05 -16.82 -1.99
CA GLU A 432 7.35 -18.19 -1.57
C GLU A 432 6.78 -18.43 -0.17
N ALA A 433 6.05 -19.53 0.02
CA ALA A 433 5.48 -19.93 1.31
C ALA A 433 5.39 -21.46 1.37
N HIS A 434 5.54 -22.07 2.55
CA HIS A 434 5.27 -23.50 2.70
C HIS A 434 3.77 -23.75 2.68
N ALA A 435 3.35 -24.92 2.21
CA ALA A 435 1.96 -25.34 2.24
C ALA A 435 1.37 -25.25 3.65
N GLY A 436 0.31 -24.45 3.79
CA GLY A 436 -0.34 -24.17 5.08
C GLY A 436 0.21 -22.96 5.85
N ASP A 437 1.30 -22.33 5.41
CA ASP A 437 1.76 -21.07 6.01
C ASP A 437 0.68 -19.98 5.82
N PRO A 438 0.31 -19.23 6.88
CA PRO A 438 -0.46 -18.01 6.72
C PRO A 438 0.36 -16.96 5.98
N VAL A 439 -0.27 -16.22 5.07
CA VAL A 439 0.38 -15.18 4.26
C VAL A 439 -0.46 -13.91 4.31
N ARG A 440 0.18 -12.79 4.66
CA ARG A 440 -0.41 -11.44 4.56
C ARG A 440 0.23 -10.73 3.38
N ILE A 441 -0.59 -10.39 2.38
CA ILE A 441 -0.15 -9.62 1.22
C ILE A 441 -0.72 -8.21 1.34
N HIS A 442 0.17 -7.24 1.54
CA HIS A 442 -0.12 -5.82 1.48
C HIS A 442 -0.12 -5.37 0.01
N VAL A 443 -1.26 -4.87 -0.46
CA VAL A 443 -1.43 -4.32 -1.80
C VAL A 443 -1.54 -2.81 -1.67
N PHE A 444 -0.57 -2.13 -2.23
CA PHE A 444 -0.47 -0.68 -2.28
C PHE A 444 -0.81 -0.19 -3.69
N GLY A 445 -1.83 0.64 -3.82
CA GLY A 445 -2.04 1.44 -5.01
C GLY A 445 -1.07 2.62 -5.03
N ALA A 446 0.16 2.35 -5.43
CA ALA A 446 1.28 3.26 -5.24
C ALA A 446 1.20 4.49 -6.14
N SER A 447 0.68 4.36 -7.36
CA SER A 447 0.34 5.47 -8.25
C SER A 447 -0.46 4.91 -9.41
N ASN A 448 -1.78 5.10 -9.40
CA ASN A 448 -2.71 4.50 -10.35
C ASN A 448 -3.64 5.56 -10.92
N GLU A 449 -3.81 5.58 -12.25
CA GLU A 449 -4.83 6.43 -12.88
C GLU A 449 -6.20 5.75 -12.90
N GLN A 450 -6.27 4.45 -12.66
CA GLN A 450 -7.48 3.65 -12.74
C GLN A 450 -7.53 2.63 -11.60
N ASN A 451 -8.71 2.07 -11.35
CA ASN A 451 -8.88 1.05 -10.33
C ASN A 451 -8.39 -0.31 -10.84
N GLY A 452 -7.76 -1.08 -9.95
CA GLY A 452 -7.31 -2.45 -10.16
C GLY A 452 -8.10 -3.45 -9.31
N MET A 453 -8.00 -4.72 -9.65
CA MET A 453 -8.66 -5.81 -8.93
C MET A 453 -7.60 -6.83 -8.53
N PHE A 454 -7.24 -6.96 -7.27
CA PHE A 454 -6.22 -7.91 -6.84
C PHE A 454 -6.83 -9.28 -6.56
N SER A 455 -6.22 -10.35 -7.10
CA SER A 455 -6.54 -11.72 -6.69
C SER A 455 -5.31 -12.60 -6.54
N VAL A 456 -5.50 -13.72 -5.85
CA VAL A 456 -4.57 -14.85 -5.84
C VAL A 456 -5.35 -16.12 -6.18
N GLU A 457 -4.94 -16.81 -7.24
CA GLU A 457 -5.59 -18.02 -7.72
C GLU A 457 -5.81 -19.03 -6.59
N LYS A 458 -7.06 -19.52 -6.45
CA LYS A 458 -7.49 -20.53 -5.46
C LYS A 458 -7.35 -20.12 -3.98
N HIS A 459 -7.01 -18.87 -3.69
CA HIS A 459 -6.93 -18.39 -2.33
C HIS A 459 -8.08 -17.43 -2.05
N GLU A 460 -8.60 -17.53 -0.84
CA GLU A 460 -9.66 -16.68 -0.31
C GLU A 460 -9.19 -16.10 1.02
N TRP A 461 -9.71 -14.93 1.37
CA TRP A 461 -9.46 -14.25 2.63
C TRP A 461 -10.70 -13.50 3.08
N PRO A 462 -10.85 -13.21 4.38
CA PRO A 462 -11.94 -12.38 4.88
C PRO A 462 -11.90 -10.96 4.30
N ILE A 463 -13.05 -10.43 3.87
CA ILE A 463 -13.18 -9.01 3.49
C ILE A 463 -12.89 -8.07 4.66
N GLU A 464 -13.29 -8.48 5.86
CA GLU A 464 -13.04 -7.79 7.13
C GLU A 464 -12.13 -8.66 8.02
N PRO A 465 -10.80 -8.49 7.95
CA PRO A 465 -9.84 -9.46 8.49
C PRO A 465 -9.82 -9.57 10.01
N PHE A 466 -10.30 -8.55 10.70
CA PHE A 466 -10.37 -8.53 12.17
C PHE A 466 -11.75 -8.95 12.69
N MET A 467 -12.75 -9.10 11.80
CA MET A 467 -14.10 -9.47 12.17
C MET A 467 -14.31 -10.98 12.04
N ARG A 468 -14.74 -11.60 13.15
CA ARG A 468 -14.98 -13.05 13.16
C ARG A 468 -16.20 -13.40 12.31
N GLY A 469 -16.02 -14.30 11.36
CA GLY A 469 -17.11 -14.78 10.49
C GLY A 469 -17.40 -13.84 9.32
N ALA A 470 -16.51 -12.89 9.02
CA ALA A 470 -16.59 -12.09 7.82
C ALA A 470 -16.61 -12.96 6.55
N ASP A 471 -17.33 -12.48 5.54
CA ASP A 471 -17.41 -13.12 4.23
C ASP A 471 -16.02 -13.29 3.61
N GLN A 472 -15.82 -14.43 2.96
CA GLN A 472 -14.59 -14.71 2.23
C GLN A 472 -14.68 -14.17 0.82
N ILE A 473 -13.60 -13.56 0.35
CA ILE A 473 -13.43 -13.05 -1.00
C ILE A 473 -12.16 -13.62 -1.62
N SER A 474 -12.16 -13.76 -2.95
CA SER A 474 -10.98 -14.16 -3.74
C SER A 474 -10.44 -13.04 -4.61
N VAL A 475 -11.15 -11.92 -4.67
CA VAL A 475 -10.78 -10.72 -5.43
C VAL A 475 -11.24 -9.48 -4.66
N VAL A 476 -10.43 -8.43 -4.69
CA VAL A 476 -10.73 -7.16 -4.04
C VAL A 476 -10.27 -5.99 -4.90
N GLU A 477 -11.06 -4.93 -4.94
CA GLU A 477 -10.71 -3.70 -5.63
C GLU A 477 -9.65 -2.90 -4.86
N PHE A 478 -8.75 -2.25 -5.59
CA PHE A 478 -7.84 -1.23 -5.06
C PHE A 478 -7.63 -0.12 -6.08
N SER A 479 -7.21 1.04 -5.60
CA SER A 479 -6.87 2.17 -6.45
C SER A 479 -5.73 2.99 -5.82
N ALA A 480 -5.35 4.08 -6.47
CA ALA A 480 -4.26 4.93 -6.00
C ALA A 480 -4.51 5.45 -4.59
N SER A 481 -3.45 5.55 -3.78
CA SER A 481 -3.47 5.90 -2.35
C SER A 481 -4.17 4.92 -1.41
N GLU A 482 -4.84 3.88 -1.92
CA GLU A 482 -5.37 2.81 -1.09
C GLU A 482 -4.29 1.81 -0.69
N THR A 483 -4.48 1.27 0.51
CA THR A 483 -3.79 0.10 1.00
C THR A 483 -4.82 -0.93 1.40
N LEU A 484 -4.63 -2.18 0.97
CA LEU A 484 -5.43 -3.30 1.45
C LEU A 484 -4.54 -4.48 1.80
N ASP A 485 -5.09 -5.36 2.61
CA ASP A 485 -4.40 -6.55 3.09
C ASP A 485 -5.20 -7.79 2.72
N ALA A 486 -4.60 -8.68 1.94
CA ALA A 486 -5.13 -10.02 1.72
C ALA A 486 -4.56 -10.97 2.79
N PHE A 487 -5.41 -11.37 3.74
CA PHE A 487 -5.06 -12.28 4.83
C PHE A 487 -5.33 -13.72 4.42
N ILE A 488 -4.41 -14.31 3.67
CA ILE A 488 -4.50 -15.69 3.23
C ILE A 488 -4.24 -16.61 4.44
N PRO A 489 -5.24 -17.39 4.91
CA PRO A 489 -5.10 -18.18 6.13
C PRO A 489 -4.16 -19.38 5.96
N ALA A 490 -4.01 -19.88 4.72
CA ALA A 490 -3.16 -21.00 4.39
C ALA A 490 -2.72 -20.96 2.92
N ALA A 491 -1.41 -20.93 2.69
CA ALA A 491 -0.83 -21.12 1.37
C ALA A 491 -1.19 -22.50 0.79
N GLY A 492 -1.62 -22.53 -0.47
CA GLY A 492 -2.18 -23.70 -1.17
C GLY A 492 -3.70 -23.84 -1.05
N GLY A 493 -4.39 -22.81 -0.54
CA GLY A 493 -5.82 -22.79 -0.28
C GLY A 493 -6.24 -23.69 0.89
N SER A 494 -7.54 -23.94 1.00
CA SER A 494 -8.13 -24.79 2.08
C SER A 494 -7.54 -26.21 2.15
N PHE A 495 -7.04 -26.72 1.02
CA PHE A 495 -6.42 -28.03 0.90
C PHE A 495 -4.88 -28.02 1.01
N ARG A 496 -4.25 -26.85 1.19
CA ARG A 496 -2.80 -26.69 1.37
C ARG A 496 -1.99 -27.40 0.28
N LEU A 497 -2.42 -27.29 -0.97
CA LEU A 497 -1.78 -28.00 -2.07
C LEU A 497 -0.52 -27.25 -2.53
N PRO A 498 0.66 -27.88 -2.50
CA PRO A 498 1.86 -27.33 -3.13
C PRO A 498 1.63 -27.11 -4.62
N GLY A 499 2.26 -26.07 -5.17
CA GLY A 499 2.12 -25.69 -6.57
C GLY A 499 2.40 -24.20 -6.79
N ASP A 500 2.41 -23.81 -8.06
CA ASP A 500 2.54 -22.41 -8.47
C ASP A 500 1.13 -21.86 -8.74
N TYR A 501 0.79 -20.77 -8.07
CA TYR A 501 -0.48 -20.06 -8.19
C TYR A 501 -0.24 -18.66 -8.73
N VAL A 502 -1.13 -18.17 -9.59
CA VAL A 502 -1.00 -16.79 -10.12
C VAL A 502 -1.62 -15.79 -9.15
N TRP A 503 -0.88 -14.74 -8.80
CA TRP A 503 -1.47 -13.50 -8.30
C TRP A 503 -1.49 -12.48 -9.44
N SER A 504 -2.55 -11.68 -9.55
CA SER A 504 -2.64 -10.71 -10.64
C SER A 504 -3.64 -9.59 -10.41
N ASN A 505 -3.53 -8.55 -11.24
CA ASN A 505 -4.64 -7.63 -11.47
C ASN A 505 -5.68 -8.30 -12.40
N GLN A 506 -6.85 -8.61 -11.87
CA GLN A 506 -7.97 -9.27 -12.56
C GLN A 506 -8.67 -8.39 -13.59
N ARG A 507 -8.35 -7.09 -13.66
CA ARG A 507 -8.63 -6.33 -14.88
C ARG A 507 -7.62 -6.76 -15.94
N LEU A 508 -8.06 -7.67 -16.81
CA LEU A 508 -7.23 -8.39 -17.79
C LEU A 508 -6.21 -7.52 -18.55
N PRO A 509 -6.53 -6.29 -19.02
CA PRO A 509 -5.54 -5.45 -19.70
C PRO A 509 -4.29 -5.13 -18.86
N TYR A 510 -4.43 -5.03 -17.54
CA TYR A 510 -3.31 -4.81 -16.62
C TYR A 510 -2.47 -6.07 -16.40
N ALA A 511 -3.11 -7.25 -16.30
CA ALA A 511 -2.38 -8.51 -16.29
C ALA A 511 -1.61 -8.70 -17.61
N GLN A 512 -2.25 -8.43 -18.75
CA GLN A 512 -1.64 -8.49 -20.09
C GLN A 512 -0.46 -7.52 -20.25
N SER A 513 -0.51 -6.36 -19.62
CA SER A 513 0.59 -5.38 -19.59
C SER A 513 1.61 -5.61 -18.47
N GLY A 514 1.45 -6.69 -17.68
CA GLY A 514 2.50 -7.21 -16.81
C GLY A 514 2.28 -7.06 -15.30
N GLN A 515 1.08 -6.71 -14.84
CA GLN A 515 0.72 -6.72 -13.41
C GLN A 515 0.25 -8.12 -12.94
N TRP A 516 1.16 -9.08 -12.93
CA TRP A 516 0.95 -10.42 -12.39
C TRP A 516 2.26 -11.02 -11.92
N GLY A 517 2.18 -12.08 -11.12
CA GLY A 517 3.34 -12.89 -10.74
C GLY A 517 2.90 -14.22 -10.14
N LEU A 518 3.82 -14.89 -9.47
CA LEU A 518 3.58 -16.23 -8.92
C LEU A 518 3.67 -16.25 -7.39
N MET A 519 2.79 -17.03 -6.79
CA MET A 519 2.89 -17.54 -5.43
C MET A 519 3.26 -19.02 -5.51
N LYS A 520 4.50 -19.33 -5.17
CA LYS A 520 5.01 -20.70 -5.08
C LYS A 520 4.76 -21.26 -3.70
N VAL A 521 3.82 -22.20 -3.65
CA VAL A 521 3.49 -22.95 -2.44
C VAL A 521 4.38 -24.19 -2.42
N LEU A 522 5.35 -24.18 -1.52
CA LEU A 522 6.36 -25.21 -1.41
C LEU A 522 5.86 -26.38 -0.55
N PRO A 523 6.28 -27.63 -0.82
CA PRO A 523 6.11 -28.71 0.15
C PRO A 523 6.66 -28.31 1.52
N HIS A 524 6.04 -28.78 2.61
CA HIS A 524 6.40 -28.37 3.97
C HIS A 524 7.87 -28.64 4.35
N ASP A 525 8.52 -29.61 3.71
CA ASP A 525 9.91 -29.99 3.92
C ASP A 525 10.93 -29.31 2.98
N ASP A 526 10.46 -28.47 2.04
CA ASP A 526 11.31 -27.72 1.12
C ASP A 526 12.22 -26.73 1.89
N GLN A 527 13.49 -26.66 1.53
CA GLN A 527 14.51 -25.89 2.24
C GLN A 527 14.86 -24.55 1.57
N ARG A 528 14.14 -24.14 0.52
CA ARG A 528 14.37 -22.83 -0.15
C ARG A 528 14.07 -21.64 0.76
N ILE A 529 13.15 -21.81 1.71
CA ILE A 529 12.84 -20.85 2.76
C ILE A 529 12.79 -21.60 4.10
N LEU A 530 13.07 -20.89 5.20
CA LEU A 530 12.97 -21.42 6.56
C LEU A 530 11.50 -21.58 6.96
N PRO A 531 11.13 -22.61 7.75
CA PRO A 531 9.76 -22.78 8.25
C PRO A 531 9.40 -21.68 9.27
N LEU A 532 8.13 -21.23 9.26
CA LEU A 532 7.62 -20.19 10.18
C LEU A 532 7.64 -20.60 11.66
N SER A 533 7.57 -21.90 11.93
CA SER A 533 7.71 -22.45 13.28
C SER A 533 8.95 -23.33 13.35
N GLN A 534 9.70 -23.26 14.45
CA GLN A 534 10.68 -24.29 14.80
C GLN A 534 9.94 -25.58 15.19
N GLN A 535 9.20 -26.20 14.26
CA GLN A 535 8.94 -27.62 14.41
C GLN A 535 10.21 -28.32 13.98
N ALA A 536 10.99 -28.77 14.97
CA ALA A 536 11.96 -29.82 14.74
C ALA A 536 11.25 -30.90 13.91
N PRO A 537 11.79 -31.33 12.76
CA PRO A 537 11.18 -32.42 12.02
C PRO A 537 11.11 -33.60 12.98
N SER A 538 9.91 -34.02 13.36
CA SER A 538 9.73 -35.30 14.01
C SER A 538 10.04 -36.35 12.96
N ILE A 539 11.34 -36.67 12.81
CA ILE A 539 11.79 -37.84 12.08
C ILE A 539 11.33 -39.04 12.90
N LYS A 540 10.05 -39.41 12.78
CA LYS A 540 9.64 -40.78 13.04
C LYS A 540 10.06 -41.57 11.81
N ARG A 541 11.33 -41.99 11.78
CA ARG A 541 11.70 -43.16 10.99
C ARG A 541 10.90 -44.32 11.57
N ALA A 542 10.03 -44.90 10.76
CA ALA A 542 9.52 -46.22 11.06
C ALA A 542 10.72 -47.17 11.06
N GLU A 543 11.13 -47.65 12.23
CA GLU A 543 11.94 -48.85 12.29
C GLU A 543 11.08 -50.00 11.76
N VAL A 544 11.51 -50.57 10.64
CA VAL A 544 10.99 -51.84 10.19
C VAL A 544 11.50 -52.88 11.16
N GLU A 545 10.68 -53.25 12.15
CA GLU A 545 10.91 -54.47 12.91
C GLU A 545 10.94 -55.63 11.92
N SER A 546 12.10 -56.29 11.85
CA SER A 546 12.31 -57.52 11.10
C SER A 546 11.64 -58.69 11.82
N GLY A 547 10.31 -58.66 11.85
CA GLY A 547 9.47 -59.78 12.29
C GLY A 547 9.25 -60.74 11.14
N THR A 548 9.86 -61.92 11.22
CA THR A 548 9.64 -63.04 10.28
C THR A 548 8.15 -63.41 10.24
N PRO A 549 7.50 -63.51 9.07
CA PRO A 549 6.07 -63.80 9.03
C PRO A 549 5.84 -65.27 9.37
N THR A 550 5.22 -65.51 10.53
CA THR A 550 4.71 -66.84 10.90
C THR A 550 3.33 -66.98 10.28
N VAL A 551 3.21 -67.77 9.21
CA VAL A 551 1.95 -68.05 8.54
C VAL A 551 1.12 -69.00 9.42
N SER A 552 0.10 -68.47 10.09
CA SER A 552 -0.95 -69.27 10.72
C SER A 552 -2.18 -69.28 9.81
N ARG A 553 -2.42 -70.42 9.14
CA ARG A 553 -3.71 -70.71 8.49
C ARG A 553 -4.78 -70.84 9.57
N MET A 554 -5.75 -69.94 9.57
CA MET A 554 -7.07 -70.22 10.13
C MET A 554 -8.13 -70.03 9.06
N SER A 555 -8.73 -71.15 8.68
CA SER A 555 -9.96 -71.26 7.91
C SER A 555 -11.13 -70.68 8.71
N ASN A 556 -11.92 -69.79 8.10
CA ASN A 556 -13.25 -69.45 8.59
C ASN A 556 -14.29 -69.96 7.58
N PRO A 557 -15.32 -70.70 8.02
CA PRO A 557 -16.42 -71.08 7.15
C PRO A 557 -17.43 -69.95 7.02
N LEU A 558 -18.04 -69.90 5.84
CA LEU A 558 -19.13 -69.01 5.42
C LEU A 558 -20.29 -68.94 6.44
N ARG A 559 -20.75 -67.71 6.70
CA ARG A 559 -22.17 -67.34 6.65
C ARG A 559 -22.33 -65.85 6.36
#